data_AF-A0A961HIE9-F1
#
_entry.id   AF-A0A961HIE9-F1
#
_cell.length_a   1.000
_cell.length_b   1.000
_cell.length_c   1.000
_cell.angle_alpha   90.00
_cell.angle_beta   90.00
_cell.angle_gamma   90.00
#
_symmetry.space_group_name_H-M   'P 1'
#
loop_
_entity.id
_entity.type
_entity.pdbx_description
1 polymer ?
#
loop_
_entity_poly.entity_id
_entity_poly.type
_entity_poly.pdbx_seq_one_letter_code
_entity_poly.pdbx_strand_id
1 'polypeptide(L)'
;RTHVSGAGMARSAVAALGSTVAAKIGRPPTMMRVVGYPGDTDAALSAPGFFESYRAIAGPSWRNEIDAAIGMEIGSFRVGKEAGEIDAPVLFQIADFDSGAPPEAAAKVAFTARAEVRHYPCDHFDVFAGNDWHEATVQHEIGFLTRHLIKAGAVSE
;
A
#
# COMPACT_ATOMS: atom_id res chain seq x y z
N ARG A 1 -16.83 -3.03 -8.05
CA ARG A 1 -16.42 -2.41 -9.33
C ARG A 1 -16.38 -0.90 -9.14
N THR A 2 -15.21 -0.33 -8.91
CA THR A 2 -15.03 1.13 -8.80
C THR A 2 -15.08 1.75 -10.19
N HIS A 3 -16.07 2.60 -10.43
CA HIS A 3 -16.17 3.42 -11.64
C HIS A 3 -15.21 4.61 -11.50
N VAL A 4 -13.96 4.46 -11.91
CA VAL A 4 -13.12 5.64 -12.18
C VAL A 4 -13.60 6.23 -13.50
N SER A 5 -14.23 7.40 -13.45
CA SER A 5 -14.66 8.09 -14.68
C SER A 5 -13.45 8.45 -15.53
N GLY A 6 -13.57 8.39 -16.87
CA GLY A 6 -12.47 8.75 -17.79
C GLY A 6 -11.94 10.18 -17.58
N ALA A 7 -12.78 11.08 -17.07
CA ALA A 7 -12.39 12.43 -16.69
C ALA A 7 -11.48 12.47 -15.44
N GLY A 8 -11.65 11.54 -14.49
CA GLY A 8 -10.76 11.39 -13.34
C GLY A 8 -9.38 10.92 -13.74
N MET A 9 -9.29 9.89 -14.60
CA MET A 9 -8.00 9.40 -15.12
C MET A 9 -7.21 10.48 -15.88
N ALA A 10 -7.89 11.28 -16.72
CA ALA A 10 -7.25 12.35 -17.47
C ALA A 10 -6.71 13.49 -16.58
N ARG A 11 -7.47 13.90 -15.54
CA ARG A 11 -7.03 14.94 -14.59
C ARG A 11 -5.86 14.46 -13.74
N SER A 12 -5.89 13.22 -13.26
CA SER A 12 -4.78 12.64 -12.49
C SER A 12 -3.50 12.54 -13.33
N ALA A 13 -3.61 12.19 -14.62
CA ALA A 13 -2.46 12.17 -15.52
C ALA A 13 -1.85 13.57 -15.75
N VAL A 14 -2.68 14.61 -15.91
CA VAL A 14 -2.21 15.99 -16.07
C VAL A 14 -1.54 16.50 -14.79
N ALA A 15 -2.12 16.21 -13.61
CA ALA A 15 -1.53 16.58 -12.33
C ALA A 15 -0.17 15.89 -12.10
N ALA A 16 -0.07 14.59 -12.43
CA ALA A 16 1.16 13.82 -12.32
C ALA A 16 2.28 14.34 -13.26
N LEU A 17 1.92 14.66 -14.51
CA LEU A 17 2.83 15.28 -15.48
C LEU A 17 3.29 16.66 -15.01
N GLY A 18 2.37 17.51 -14.56
CA GLY A 18 2.67 18.84 -14.04
C GLY A 18 3.62 18.78 -12.84
N SER A 19 3.39 17.85 -11.91
CA SER A 19 4.25 17.67 -10.73
C SER A 19 5.65 17.17 -11.10
N THR A 20 5.75 16.19 -12.00
CA THR A 20 7.04 15.68 -12.50
C THR A 20 7.87 16.79 -13.15
N VAL A 21 7.22 17.69 -13.92
CA VAL A 21 7.90 18.84 -14.53
C VAL A 21 8.30 19.86 -13.48
N ALA A 22 7.42 20.19 -12.52
CA ALA A 22 7.70 21.13 -11.44
C ALA A 22 8.92 20.69 -10.61
N ALA A 23 8.98 19.41 -10.23
CA ALA A 23 10.12 18.84 -9.50
C ALA A 23 11.43 18.99 -10.29
N LYS A 24 11.42 18.71 -11.60
CA LYS A 24 12.61 18.82 -12.47
C LYS A 24 13.14 20.25 -12.62
N ILE A 25 12.32 21.28 -12.41
CA ILE A 25 12.70 22.69 -12.51
C ILE A 25 12.82 23.38 -11.13
N GLY A 26 12.86 22.61 -10.04
CA GLY A 26 13.03 23.13 -8.67
C GLY A 26 11.80 23.85 -8.11
N ARG A 27 10.61 23.63 -8.66
CA ARG A 27 9.35 24.14 -8.13
C ARG A 27 8.68 23.13 -7.20
N PRO A 28 7.85 23.58 -6.24
CA PRO A 28 7.08 22.68 -5.38
C PRO A 28 6.21 21.72 -6.22
N PRO A 29 6.05 20.46 -5.78
CA PRO A 29 5.21 19.48 -6.47
C PRO A 29 3.74 19.90 -6.44
N THR A 30 2.99 19.42 -7.41
CA THR A 30 1.53 19.53 -7.39
C THR A 30 0.99 18.49 -6.42
N MET A 31 0.43 18.94 -5.30
CA MET A 31 -0.17 18.05 -4.32
C MET A 31 -1.58 17.62 -4.75
N MET A 32 -1.97 16.40 -4.38
CA MET A 32 -3.33 15.87 -4.49
C MET A 32 -3.72 15.17 -3.19
N ARG A 33 -5.01 14.85 -3.00
CA ARG A 33 -5.45 14.15 -1.79
C ARG A 33 -4.96 12.70 -1.79
N VAL A 34 -4.51 12.22 -0.64
CA VAL A 34 -4.22 10.79 -0.44
C VAL A 34 -5.53 10.01 -0.50
N VAL A 35 -6.51 10.46 0.28
CA VAL A 35 -7.80 9.78 0.43
C VAL A 35 -8.98 10.74 0.27
N GLY A 36 -10.04 10.28 -0.39
CA GLY A 36 -11.29 10.99 -0.61
C GLY A 36 -12.49 10.09 -0.40
N TYR A 37 -13.67 10.65 -0.63
CA TYR A 37 -14.92 9.91 -0.58
C TYR A 37 -15.21 9.22 -1.92
N PRO A 38 -16.06 8.18 -1.93
CA PRO A 38 -16.51 7.55 -3.18
C PRO A 38 -17.03 8.57 -4.20
N GLY A 39 -16.43 8.57 -5.39
CA GLY A 39 -16.75 9.48 -6.48
C GLY A 39 -15.81 10.68 -6.61
N ASP A 40 -14.95 10.93 -5.63
CA ASP A 40 -13.89 11.92 -5.74
C ASP A 40 -12.92 11.57 -6.88
N THR A 41 -12.46 12.59 -7.61
CA THR A 41 -11.56 12.40 -8.78
C THR A 41 -10.20 13.05 -8.62
N ASP A 42 -9.95 13.64 -7.46
CA ASP A 42 -8.76 14.37 -7.05
C ASP A 42 -8.07 13.73 -5.83
N ALA A 43 -8.40 12.45 -5.56
CA ALA A 43 -7.81 11.63 -4.49
C ALA A 43 -7.22 10.33 -5.05
N ALA A 44 -6.12 9.85 -4.46
CA ALA A 44 -5.47 8.62 -4.87
C ALA A 44 -6.30 7.38 -4.43
N LEU A 45 -6.94 7.47 -3.28
CA LEU A 45 -7.77 6.44 -2.69
C LEU A 45 -9.19 6.97 -2.47
N SER A 46 -10.20 6.28 -3.00
CA SER A 46 -11.61 6.75 -2.91
C SER A 46 -12.61 5.60 -2.78
N ALA A 47 -12.18 4.44 -2.29
CA ALA A 47 -13.09 3.33 -2.03
C ALA A 47 -13.97 3.62 -0.79
N PRO A 48 -15.18 3.03 -0.69
CA PRO A 48 -16.04 3.21 0.48
C PRO A 48 -15.31 2.89 1.79
N GLY A 49 -15.45 3.77 2.80
CA GLY A 49 -14.83 3.61 4.12
C GLY A 49 -13.35 3.96 4.20
N PHE A 50 -12.65 4.18 3.07
CA PHE A 50 -11.20 4.46 3.09
C PHE A 50 -10.88 5.76 3.80
N PHE A 51 -11.69 6.81 3.65
CA PHE A 51 -11.43 8.09 4.29
C PHE A 51 -11.41 7.98 5.81
N GLU A 52 -12.42 7.30 6.36
CA GLU A 52 -12.57 7.05 7.79
C GLU A 52 -11.45 6.16 8.32
N SER A 53 -11.17 5.04 7.65
CA SER A 53 -10.14 4.10 8.07
C SER A 53 -8.73 4.69 7.98
N TYR A 54 -8.41 5.43 6.92
CA TYR A 54 -7.11 6.10 6.80
C TYR A 54 -6.93 7.16 7.88
N ARG A 55 -8.00 7.91 8.20
CA ARG A 55 -7.96 8.90 9.28
C ARG A 55 -7.81 8.26 10.66
N ALA A 56 -8.35 7.06 10.87
CA ALA A 56 -8.21 6.33 12.13
C ALA A 56 -6.77 5.90 12.41
N ILE A 57 -5.99 5.62 11.35
CA ILE A 57 -4.57 5.23 11.46
C ILE A 57 -3.60 6.41 11.34
N ALA A 58 -4.09 7.57 10.90
CA ALA A 58 -3.27 8.75 10.67
C ALA A 58 -2.75 9.35 12.00
N GLY A 59 -1.45 9.65 12.04
CA GLY A 59 -0.84 10.36 13.15
C GLY A 59 -1.28 11.84 13.23
N PRO A 60 -1.04 12.52 14.36
CA PRO A 60 -1.52 13.89 14.61
C PRO A 60 -0.93 14.96 13.67
N SER A 61 0.21 14.67 13.03
CA SER A 61 0.86 15.57 12.07
C SER A 61 0.44 15.33 10.61
N TRP A 62 -0.42 14.32 10.37
CA TRP A 62 -0.78 13.92 9.02
C TRP A 62 -1.55 15.02 8.28
N ARG A 63 -1.25 15.14 6.99
CA ARG A 63 -1.98 15.97 6.04
C ARG A 63 -2.46 15.07 4.91
N ASN A 64 -3.69 15.30 4.45
CA ASN A 64 -4.26 14.55 3.34
C ASN A 64 -3.71 15.04 1.99
N GLU A 65 -2.39 14.95 1.82
CA GLU A 65 -1.67 15.48 0.66
C GLU A 65 -0.54 14.52 0.27
N ILE A 66 -0.44 14.22 -1.03
CA ILE A 66 0.66 13.48 -1.65
C ILE A 66 1.05 14.15 -2.96
N ASP A 67 2.30 14.01 -3.37
CA ASP A 67 2.74 14.44 -4.69
C ASP A 67 1.95 13.68 -5.78
N ALA A 68 1.27 14.40 -6.66
CA ALA A 68 0.50 13.82 -7.76
C ALA A 68 1.35 12.97 -8.73
N ALA A 69 2.68 13.15 -8.76
CA ALA A 69 3.60 12.31 -9.53
C ALA A 69 3.58 10.83 -9.12
N ILE A 70 3.10 10.51 -7.91
CA ILE A 70 3.05 9.13 -7.38
C ILE A 70 2.35 8.15 -8.32
N GLY A 71 1.30 8.59 -9.04
CA GLY A 71 0.58 7.73 -9.98
C GLY A 71 1.45 7.26 -11.15
N MET A 72 2.39 8.09 -11.60
CA MET A 72 3.36 7.70 -12.64
C MET A 72 4.39 6.72 -12.10
N GLU A 73 4.88 6.95 -10.88
CA GLU A 73 5.86 6.08 -10.23
C GLU A 73 5.28 4.67 -10.00
N ILE A 74 4.11 4.58 -9.35
CA ILE A 74 3.39 3.32 -9.11
C ILE A 74 3.12 2.56 -10.41
N GLY A 75 2.68 3.27 -11.47
CA GLY A 75 2.40 2.62 -12.76
C GLY A 75 3.63 2.06 -13.46
N SER A 76 4.81 2.64 -13.20
CA SER A 76 6.09 2.20 -13.78
C SER A 76 6.77 1.10 -12.98
N PHE A 77 6.47 0.99 -11.67
CA PHE A 77 7.12 0.04 -10.77
C PHE A 77 6.62 -1.40 -11.02
N ARG A 78 7.55 -2.32 -11.25
CA ARG A 78 7.24 -3.72 -11.59
C ARG A 78 7.61 -4.66 -10.45
N VAL A 79 6.97 -4.47 -9.29
CA VAL A 79 7.20 -5.24 -8.04
C VAL A 79 7.39 -6.74 -8.30
N GLY A 80 6.48 -7.37 -9.06
CA GLY A 80 6.53 -8.81 -9.32
C GLY A 80 7.71 -9.29 -10.17
N LYS A 81 8.43 -8.42 -10.88
CA LYS A 81 9.65 -8.81 -11.61
C LYS A 81 10.85 -8.89 -10.67
N GLU A 82 10.96 -7.93 -9.76
CA GLU A 82 12.10 -7.76 -8.86
C GLU A 82 11.94 -8.57 -7.56
N ALA A 83 10.73 -9.00 -7.22
CA ALA A 83 10.45 -9.77 -6.01
C ALA A 83 11.27 -11.06 -5.89
N GLY A 84 11.70 -11.66 -7.00
CA GLY A 84 12.53 -12.87 -7.01
C GLY A 84 13.99 -12.63 -6.64
N GLU A 85 14.43 -11.37 -6.65
CA GLU A 85 15.78 -10.94 -6.29
C GLU A 85 15.94 -10.76 -4.76
N ILE A 86 14.86 -10.96 -3.99
CA ILE A 86 14.92 -10.89 -2.53
C ILE A 86 15.60 -12.16 -1.98
N ASP A 87 16.78 -11.98 -1.39
CA ASP A 87 17.55 -13.06 -0.75
C ASP A 87 17.17 -13.27 0.73
N ALA A 88 16.46 -12.32 1.35
CA ALA A 88 15.99 -12.41 2.73
C ALA A 88 14.67 -13.21 2.84
N PRO A 89 14.36 -13.82 4.00
CA PRO A 89 13.02 -14.33 4.26
C PRO A 89 11.97 -13.22 4.10
N VAL A 90 10.81 -13.56 3.53
CA VAL A 90 9.73 -12.61 3.27
C VAL A 90 8.42 -13.12 3.88
N LEU A 91 7.68 -12.23 4.53
CA LEU A 91 6.31 -12.45 4.98
C LEU A 91 5.36 -11.59 4.12
N PHE A 92 4.35 -12.22 3.54
CA PHE A 92 3.21 -11.55 2.90
C PHE A 92 1.96 -11.77 3.74
N GLN A 93 1.24 -10.68 4.00
CA GLN A 93 0.02 -10.65 4.80
C GLN A 93 -1.10 -10.09 3.92
N ILE A 94 -2.04 -10.95 3.56
CA ILE A 94 -3.03 -10.69 2.52
C ILE A 94 -4.43 -10.67 3.15
N ALA A 95 -5.11 -9.55 3.00
CA ALA A 95 -6.54 -9.43 3.28
C ALA A 95 -7.33 -10.01 2.09
N ASP A 96 -8.16 -11.03 2.32
CA ASP A 96 -8.82 -11.80 1.26
C ASP A 96 -9.93 -11.03 0.53
N PHE A 97 -10.46 -9.98 1.14
CA PHE A 97 -11.51 -9.13 0.59
C PHE A 97 -11.05 -7.70 0.36
N ASP A 98 -9.74 -7.49 0.21
CA ASP A 98 -9.13 -6.19 0.01
C ASP A 98 -9.72 -5.46 -1.21
N SER A 99 -10.40 -4.35 -0.92
CA SER A 99 -11.06 -3.50 -1.91
C SER A 99 -10.14 -2.43 -2.52
N GLY A 100 -8.93 -2.26 -1.98
CA GLY A 100 -7.91 -1.32 -2.44
C GLY A 100 -6.81 -1.98 -3.28
N ALA A 101 -6.29 -3.12 -2.84
CA ALA A 101 -5.22 -3.88 -3.47
C ALA A 101 -5.69 -5.31 -3.78
N PRO A 102 -5.79 -5.72 -5.07
CA PRO A 102 -6.28 -7.05 -5.42
C PRO A 102 -5.48 -8.19 -4.76
N PRO A 103 -6.11 -9.07 -3.97
CA PRO A 103 -5.44 -10.16 -3.25
C PRO A 103 -4.66 -11.10 -4.18
N GLU A 104 -5.17 -11.35 -5.40
CA GLU A 104 -4.50 -12.20 -6.38
C GLU A 104 -3.21 -11.59 -6.90
N ALA A 105 -3.15 -10.26 -7.00
CA ALA A 105 -1.92 -9.55 -7.37
C ALA A 105 -0.87 -9.70 -6.26
N ALA A 106 -1.26 -9.55 -4.99
CA ALA A 106 -0.38 -9.77 -3.85
C ALA A 106 0.12 -11.23 -3.80
N ALA A 107 -0.77 -12.21 -3.98
CA ALA A 107 -0.42 -13.63 -3.97
C ALA A 107 0.57 -14.00 -5.08
N LYS A 108 0.42 -13.40 -6.28
CA LYS A 108 1.37 -13.62 -7.38
C LYS A 108 2.77 -13.10 -7.05
N VAL A 109 2.88 -11.93 -6.42
CA VAL A 109 4.16 -11.37 -5.99
C VAL A 109 4.75 -12.22 -4.86
N ALA A 110 3.93 -12.64 -3.89
CA ALA A 110 4.36 -13.51 -2.79
C ALA A 110 4.94 -14.83 -3.29
N PHE A 111 4.32 -15.43 -4.32
CA PHE A 111 4.84 -16.62 -4.98
C PHE A 111 6.23 -16.36 -5.60
N THR A 112 6.39 -15.27 -6.36
CA THR A 112 7.69 -14.91 -6.94
C THR A 112 8.75 -14.64 -5.87
N ALA A 113 8.38 -14.04 -4.74
CA ALA A 113 9.26 -13.79 -3.61
C ALA A 113 9.61 -15.04 -2.79
N ARG A 114 8.98 -16.20 -3.06
CA ARG A 114 9.08 -17.42 -2.23
C ARG A 114 8.72 -17.13 -0.76
N ALA A 115 7.73 -16.27 -0.53
CA ALA A 115 7.37 -15.75 0.78
C ALA A 115 6.57 -16.76 1.63
N GLU A 116 6.65 -16.61 2.96
CA GLU A 116 5.60 -17.10 3.88
C GLU A 116 4.35 -16.24 3.67
N VAL A 117 3.18 -16.87 3.51
CA VAL A 117 1.91 -16.16 3.26
C VAL A 117 0.93 -16.39 4.40
N ARG A 118 0.30 -15.30 4.86
CA ARG A 118 -0.82 -15.31 5.80
C ARG A 118 -2.01 -14.64 5.15
N HIS A 119 -3.17 -15.30 5.26
CA HIS A 119 -4.45 -14.81 4.74
C HIS A 119 -5.36 -14.42 5.91
N TYR A 120 -6.13 -13.36 5.71
CA TYR A 120 -7.10 -12.85 6.67
C TYR A 120 -8.43 -12.57 5.96
N PRO A 121 -9.57 -13.09 6.43
CA PRO A 121 -10.87 -12.86 5.82
C PRO A 121 -11.40 -11.47 6.17
N CYS A 122 -10.76 -10.42 5.63
CA CYS A 122 -11.00 -9.02 5.93
C CYS A 122 -10.72 -8.08 4.74
N ASP A 123 -11.03 -6.80 4.88
CA ASP A 123 -10.71 -5.75 3.91
C ASP A 123 -9.36 -5.06 4.25
N HIS A 124 -8.91 -4.14 3.40
CA HIS A 124 -7.60 -3.47 3.38
C HIS A 124 -7.16 -2.90 4.73
N PHE A 125 -8.09 -2.26 5.45
CA PHE A 125 -7.76 -1.55 6.70
C PHE A 125 -7.98 -2.37 7.96
N ASP A 126 -8.61 -3.55 7.85
CA ASP A 126 -8.99 -4.35 9.02
C ASP A 126 -7.78 -4.96 9.75
N VAL A 127 -6.60 -4.90 9.14
CA VAL A 127 -5.32 -5.32 9.73
C VAL A 127 -4.66 -4.23 10.59
N PHE A 128 -5.18 -3.00 10.59
CA PHE A 128 -4.62 -1.89 11.38
C PHE A 128 -5.28 -1.77 12.75
N ALA A 129 -4.58 -1.12 13.68
CA ALA A 129 -4.99 -0.97 15.08
C ALA A 129 -6.45 -0.50 15.23
N GLY A 130 -7.17 -1.15 16.15
CA GLY A 130 -8.59 -0.90 16.40
C GLY A 130 -9.54 -1.77 15.59
N ASN A 131 -9.04 -2.63 14.70
CA ASN A 131 -9.83 -3.58 13.92
C ASN A 131 -9.53 -5.04 14.30
N ASP A 132 -10.42 -5.94 13.90
CA ASP A 132 -10.46 -7.34 14.35
C ASP A 132 -9.22 -8.16 13.99
N TRP A 133 -8.54 -7.84 12.89
CA TRP A 133 -7.41 -8.63 12.37
C TRP A 133 -6.04 -8.05 12.72
N HIS A 134 -5.99 -6.92 13.42
CA HIS A 134 -4.74 -6.31 13.85
C HIS A 134 -3.91 -7.22 14.73
N GLU A 135 -4.49 -7.80 15.78
CA GLU A 135 -3.73 -8.62 16.73
C GLU A 135 -3.15 -9.86 16.06
N ALA A 136 -3.93 -10.54 15.23
CA ALA A 136 -3.45 -11.69 14.47
C ALA A 136 -2.29 -11.32 13.52
N THR A 137 -2.40 -10.16 12.86
CA THR A 137 -1.36 -9.63 11.96
C THR A 137 -0.06 -9.38 12.73
N VAL A 138 -0.13 -8.66 13.85
CA VAL A 138 1.01 -8.36 14.72
C VAL A 138 1.67 -9.64 15.27
N GLN A 139 0.88 -10.62 15.73
CA GLN A 139 1.43 -11.88 16.23
C GLN A 139 2.19 -12.67 15.15
N HIS A 140 1.70 -12.65 13.90
CA HIS A 140 2.40 -13.28 12.79
C HIS A 140 3.69 -12.54 12.41
N GLU A 141 3.69 -11.20 12.41
CA GLU A 141 4.90 -10.38 12.18
C GLU A 141 5.96 -10.65 13.25
N ILE A 142 5.59 -10.59 14.53
CA ILE A 142 6.48 -10.87 15.66
C ILE A 142 7.04 -12.29 15.56
N GLY A 143 6.17 -13.28 15.28
CA GLY A 143 6.57 -14.66 15.13
C GLY A 143 7.57 -14.85 13.99
N PHE A 144 7.33 -14.20 12.84
CA PHE A 144 8.22 -14.23 11.68
C PHE A 144 9.59 -13.61 12.00
N LEU A 145 9.61 -12.39 12.54
CA LEU A 145 10.85 -11.69 12.89
C LEU A 145 11.64 -12.46 13.96
N THR A 146 10.96 -13.03 14.96
CA THR A 146 11.62 -13.84 16.00
C THR A 146 12.31 -15.07 15.40
N ARG A 147 11.67 -15.77 14.46
CA ARG A 147 12.25 -16.94 13.79
C ARG A 147 13.49 -16.59 12.97
N HIS A 148 13.47 -15.48 12.26
CA HIS A 148 14.51 -15.14 11.28
C HIS A 148 15.62 -14.23 11.81
N LEU A 149 15.36 -13.42 12.84
CA LEU A 149 16.33 -12.45 13.37
C LEU A 149 16.86 -12.83 14.75
N ILE A 150 16.03 -13.41 15.62
CA ILE A 150 16.43 -13.70 17.01
C ILE A 150 17.06 -15.09 17.12
N LYS A 151 16.47 -16.12 16.47
CA LYS A 151 17.04 -17.48 16.48
C LYS A 151 18.36 -17.61 15.72
N ALA A 152 18.60 -16.76 14.71
CA ALA A 152 19.83 -16.80 13.92
C ALA A 152 21.07 -16.31 14.68
N GLY A 153 20.91 -15.58 15.79
CA GLY A 153 22.01 -15.10 16.64
C GLY A 153 22.44 -16.05 17.76
N ALA A 154 21.77 -17.20 17.93
CA ALA A 154 22.00 -18.11 19.07
C ALA A 154 22.93 -19.30 18.75
N VAL A 155 23.64 -19.28 17.63
CA VAL A 155 24.70 -20.28 17.31
C VAL A 155 26.02 -19.54 17.15
N SER A 156 26.59 -19.11 18.27
CA SER A 156 27.98 -18.68 18.39
C SER A 156 28.46 -18.82 19.84
N GLU A 157 28.40 -20.02 20.42
CA GLU A 157 29.24 -20.44 21.55
C GLU A 157 29.62 -21.92 21.41
#